data_AF-J5PX83-F1
#
_entry.id   AF-J5PX83-F1
#
_cell.length_a   1.000
_cell.length_b   1.000
_cell.length_c   1.000
_cell.angle_alpha   90.00
_cell.angle_beta   90.00
_cell.angle_gamma   90.00
#
_symmetry.space_group_name_H-M   'P 1'
#
loop_
_entity.id
_entity.type
_entity.pdbx_description
1 polymer ?
#
loop_
_entity_poly.entity_id
_entity_poly.type
_entity_poly.pdbx_seq_one_letter_code
_entity_poly.pdbx_strand_id
1 'polypeptide(L)'
;MHMMNIDIDYQTFKKNLKKEFKKATETILKLQEYDGNLLRDFLALYIPYHAIFYNLVIMRKGSSLRIQTNRLLKEELSKILNFNLAMGPKHIMKILKKDKLNPETVNKLKLVLYIKLFQGVFGHIDKNYNLAFQSFRWCLQFIAYSKRTRLFGIANDQIGKLYEICEIFVSLLCCRCFLVDLKENESLVGDNLRIFIKRQNSACTHDFDSNEEKKSLQWHWALDEIDVIDALYCASFDAMDKCTLEFSKVNENFVLSQFFQYCAEIEEMLAILRSKIWECECDESGLKIGLLMNHDHMNEMIQKNILSMTFKLDNDPQIICCLSKILQGLLLSSGVQFKVIQFFYVLKLYYMQVDESPASSDMDKLTMECLSTVENFIDACDNPDEVTDFQLPKVLLTSMQGQLLVAERAVEDNDAPVPFDDCHPHIYQFKHPKIVIDKMKTKFREKLHLDSSKALEADDYWIEYWKYCYQDNIGNLPDTLSYVYEAFVDDPV
;
A
#
# COMPACT_ATOMS: atom_id res chain seq x y z
N MET A 1 32.13 22.81 -3.72
CA MET A 1 32.07 22.24 -5.09
C MET A 1 30.65 21.74 -5.27
N HIS A 2 29.77 22.63 -5.75
CA HIS A 2 28.36 22.30 -5.99
C HIS A 2 28.29 21.20 -7.05
N MET A 3 27.93 19.98 -6.64
CA MET A 3 27.47 18.99 -7.59
C MET A 3 26.21 19.58 -8.24
N MET A 4 26.29 19.85 -9.54
CA MET A 4 25.12 20.08 -10.37
C MET A 4 24.17 18.90 -10.15
N ASN A 5 23.02 19.16 -9.53
CA ASN A 5 21.87 18.27 -9.60
C ASN A 5 21.52 18.18 -11.08
N ILE A 6 21.85 17.05 -11.70
CA ILE A 6 21.17 16.66 -12.92
C ILE A 6 19.82 16.17 -12.41
N ASP A 7 18.76 16.95 -12.59
CA ASP A 7 17.40 16.45 -12.40
C ASP A 7 17.21 15.31 -13.40
N ILE A 8 17.28 14.07 -12.90
CA ILE A 8 17.14 12.87 -13.71
C ILE A 8 15.65 12.57 -13.78
N ASP A 9 15.05 12.74 -14.96
CA ASP A 9 13.68 12.35 -15.23
C ASP A 9 13.46 10.83 -15.06
N TYR A 10 12.21 10.43 -14.79
CA TYR A 10 11.83 9.04 -14.54
C TYR A 10 12.25 8.07 -15.68
N GLN A 11 12.17 8.48 -16.94
CA GLN A 11 12.50 7.62 -18.08
C GLN A 11 14.00 7.37 -18.21
N THR A 12 14.80 8.41 -17.96
CA THR A 12 16.25 8.34 -17.90
C THR A 12 16.69 7.45 -16.74
N PHE A 13 16.09 7.62 -15.55
CA PHE A 13 16.31 6.78 -14.40
C PHE A 13 16.01 5.30 -14.70
N LYS A 14 14.81 5.02 -15.19
CA LYS A 14 14.35 3.68 -15.59
C LYS A 14 15.26 3.03 -16.63
N LYS A 15 15.73 3.79 -17.63
CA LYS A 15 16.66 3.30 -18.66
C LYS A 15 18.02 2.92 -18.07
N ASN A 16 18.55 3.72 -17.16
CA ASN A 16 19.83 3.45 -16.50
C ASN A 16 19.72 2.21 -15.62
N LEU A 17 18.68 2.13 -14.78
CA LEU A 17 18.43 0.99 -13.93
C LEU A 17 18.27 -0.32 -14.73
N LYS A 18 17.58 -0.27 -15.88
CA LYS A 18 17.44 -1.41 -16.79
C LYS A 18 18.78 -1.88 -17.36
N LYS A 19 19.71 -0.97 -17.65
CA LYS A 19 21.06 -1.34 -18.12
C LYS A 19 21.84 -2.06 -17.02
N GLU A 20 21.80 -1.54 -15.79
CA GLU A 20 22.46 -2.16 -14.65
C GLU A 20 21.91 -3.56 -14.39
N PHE A 21 20.58 -3.70 -14.41
CA PHE A 21 19.92 -4.99 -14.22
C PHE A 21 20.29 -6.00 -15.31
N LYS A 22 20.34 -5.55 -16.57
CA LYS A 22 20.77 -6.39 -17.70
C LYS A 22 22.22 -6.85 -17.52
N LYS A 23 23.13 -5.96 -17.11
CA LYS A 23 24.54 -6.28 -16.85
C LYS A 23 24.69 -7.30 -15.72
N ALA A 24 23.98 -7.12 -14.61
CA ALA A 24 23.98 -8.07 -13.49
C ALA A 24 23.45 -9.45 -13.94
N THR A 25 22.35 -9.47 -14.71
CA THR A 25 21.75 -10.69 -15.27
C THR A 25 22.72 -11.45 -16.17
N GLU A 26 23.37 -10.76 -17.12
CA GLU A 26 24.36 -11.35 -18.02
C GLU A 26 25.55 -11.93 -17.27
N THR A 27 25.94 -11.30 -16.17
CA THR A 27 27.03 -11.78 -15.31
C THR A 27 26.64 -13.06 -14.58
N ILE A 28 25.44 -13.11 -13.99
CA ILE A 28 24.93 -14.32 -13.30
C ILE A 28 24.79 -15.50 -14.28
N LEU A 29 24.32 -15.24 -15.51
CA LEU A 29 24.16 -16.28 -16.53
C LEU A 29 25.49 -16.94 -16.94
N LYS A 30 26.61 -16.23 -16.80
CA LYS A 30 27.95 -16.72 -17.12
C LYS A 30 28.64 -17.40 -15.93
N LEU A 31 28.08 -17.33 -14.74
CA LEU A 31 28.68 -17.95 -13.55
C LEU A 31 28.76 -19.47 -13.70
N GLN A 32 29.92 -20.02 -13.41
CA GLN A 32 30.10 -21.48 -13.31
C GLN A 32 29.93 -21.98 -11.88
N GLU A 33 30.28 -21.14 -10.90
CA GLU A 33 30.20 -21.42 -9.47
C GLU A 33 29.43 -20.32 -8.73
N TYR A 34 28.99 -20.65 -7.51
CA TYR A 34 28.25 -19.71 -6.66
C TYR A 34 29.11 -18.51 -6.25
N ASP A 35 28.59 -17.30 -6.49
CA ASP A 35 29.16 -16.04 -5.98
C ASP A 35 28.11 -15.30 -5.14
N GLY A 36 28.30 -15.32 -3.82
CA GLY A 36 27.40 -14.69 -2.87
C GLY A 36 27.38 -13.15 -2.96
N ASN A 37 28.48 -12.51 -3.40
CA ASN A 37 28.52 -11.06 -3.55
C ASN A 37 27.73 -10.62 -4.77
N LEU A 38 27.87 -11.33 -5.90
CA LEU A 38 27.11 -11.01 -7.11
C LEU A 38 25.60 -11.19 -6.90
N LEU A 39 25.19 -12.25 -6.19
CA LEU A 39 23.79 -12.48 -5.86
C LEU A 39 23.24 -11.45 -4.86
N ARG A 40 24.06 -11.00 -3.89
CA ARG A 40 23.73 -9.88 -3.02
C ARG A 40 23.46 -8.63 -3.83
N ASP A 41 24.37 -8.27 -4.73
CA ASP A 41 24.29 -7.03 -5.51
C ASP A 41 23.07 -7.07 -6.44
N PHE A 42 22.77 -8.24 -7.01
CA PHE A 42 21.53 -8.45 -7.75
C PHE A 42 20.28 -8.25 -6.88
N LEU A 43 20.25 -8.81 -5.67
CA LEU A 43 19.12 -8.64 -4.76
C LEU A 43 18.97 -7.18 -4.28
N ALA A 44 20.09 -6.48 -4.03
CA ALA A 44 20.10 -5.07 -3.66
C ALA A 44 19.59 -4.17 -4.80
N LEU A 45 19.75 -4.58 -6.05
CA LEU A 45 19.17 -3.91 -7.21
C LEU A 45 17.71 -4.33 -7.46
N TYR A 46 17.37 -5.58 -7.17
CA TYR A 46 16.03 -6.11 -7.43
C TYR A 46 15.01 -5.62 -6.40
N ILE A 47 15.32 -5.80 -5.11
CA ILE A 47 14.35 -5.66 -4.03
C ILE A 47 13.79 -4.22 -3.92
N PRO A 48 14.62 -3.16 -3.86
CA PRO A 48 14.12 -1.79 -3.75
C PRO A 48 13.39 -1.30 -5.00
N TYR A 49 13.80 -1.82 -6.18
CA TYR A 49 13.36 -1.30 -7.47
C TYR A 49 12.46 -2.27 -8.25
N HIS A 50 11.93 -3.31 -7.61
CA HIS A 50 11.12 -4.33 -8.27
C HIS A 50 9.89 -3.73 -8.99
N ALA A 51 9.35 -2.63 -8.45
CA ALA A 51 8.25 -1.87 -9.05
C ALA A 51 8.60 -1.23 -10.40
N ILE A 52 9.87 -0.96 -10.73
CA ILE A 52 10.25 -0.51 -12.09
C ILE A 52 10.27 -1.67 -13.07
N PHE A 53 10.47 -2.89 -12.57
CA PHE A 53 10.75 -4.08 -13.37
C PHE A 53 9.51 -4.95 -13.60
N TYR A 54 8.34 -4.37 -13.85
CA TYR A 54 7.08 -5.09 -14.12
C TYR A 54 7.21 -6.26 -15.14
N ASN A 55 8.14 -6.15 -16.10
CA ASN A 55 8.50 -7.26 -16.98
C ASN A 55 9.50 -8.24 -16.33
N LEU A 56 9.10 -8.84 -15.21
CA LEU A 56 9.80 -9.93 -14.50
C LEU A 56 9.93 -11.22 -15.32
N VAL A 57 9.75 -11.16 -16.66
CA VAL A 57 10.00 -12.24 -17.62
C VAL A 57 11.33 -12.91 -17.39
N ILE A 58 12.34 -12.13 -17.01
CA ILE A 58 13.70 -12.59 -16.75
C ILE A 58 13.76 -13.58 -15.57
N MET A 59 12.81 -13.52 -14.64
CA MET A 59 12.73 -14.39 -13.46
C MET A 59 11.45 -15.25 -13.43
N ARG A 60 10.64 -15.24 -14.50
CA ARG A 60 9.48 -16.12 -14.64
C ARG A 60 9.89 -17.59 -14.64
N LYS A 61 8.94 -18.46 -14.31
CA LYS A 61 9.13 -19.91 -14.37
C LYS A 61 9.67 -20.32 -15.75
N GLY A 62 10.79 -21.06 -15.75
CA GLY A 62 11.46 -21.53 -16.97
C GLY A 62 12.46 -20.55 -17.59
N SER A 63 12.60 -19.33 -17.06
CA SER A 63 13.64 -18.40 -17.53
C SER A 63 15.05 -18.90 -17.23
N SER A 64 16.00 -18.57 -18.12
CA SER A 64 17.41 -18.97 -17.99
C SER A 64 18.03 -18.47 -16.68
N LEU A 65 17.74 -17.22 -16.29
CA LEU A 65 18.27 -16.65 -15.04
C LEU A 65 17.72 -17.42 -13.83
N ARG A 66 16.42 -17.69 -13.77
CA ARG A 66 15.84 -18.48 -12.66
C ARG A 66 16.41 -19.88 -12.59
N ILE A 67 16.59 -20.56 -13.73
CA ILE A 67 17.18 -21.91 -13.77
C ILE A 67 18.62 -21.86 -13.25
N GLN A 68 19.41 -20.93 -13.76
CA GLN A 68 20.81 -20.76 -13.38
C GLN A 68 20.96 -20.42 -11.90
N THR A 69 20.22 -19.44 -11.38
CA THR A 69 20.25 -19.06 -9.97
C THR A 69 19.82 -20.22 -9.07
N ASN A 70 18.76 -20.95 -9.42
CA ASN A 70 18.36 -22.14 -8.65
C ASN A 70 19.42 -23.25 -8.67
N ARG A 71 20.10 -23.45 -9.80
CA ARG A 71 21.18 -24.43 -9.92
C ARG A 71 22.34 -24.07 -8.99
N LEU A 72 22.88 -22.85 -9.09
CA LEU A 72 23.98 -22.37 -8.27
C LEU A 72 23.67 -22.48 -6.77
N LEU A 73 22.48 -22.04 -6.36
CA LEU A 73 22.05 -22.09 -4.96
C LEU A 73 21.85 -23.51 -4.43
N LYS A 74 21.32 -24.43 -5.24
CA LYS A 74 21.12 -25.84 -4.85
C LYS A 74 22.44 -26.59 -4.75
N GLU A 75 23.33 -26.39 -5.73
CA GLU A 75 24.68 -26.97 -5.72
C GLU A 75 25.41 -26.54 -4.45
N GLU A 76 25.37 -25.26 -4.10
CA GLU A 76 26.04 -24.76 -2.89
C GLU A 76 25.38 -25.23 -1.59
N LEU A 77 24.04 -25.26 -1.53
CA LEU A 77 23.32 -25.77 -0.36
C LEU A 77 23.63 -27.24 -0.10
N SER A 78 23.79 -28.06 -1.15
CA SER A 78 24.09 -29.49 -1.03
C SER A 78 25.44 -29.78 -0.36
N LYS A 79 26.37 -28.82 -0.38
CA LYS A 79 27.67 -28.91 0.29
C LYS A 79 27.55 -28.75 1.81
N ILE A 80 26.44 -28.22 2.31
CA ILE A 80 26.22 -28.03 3.75
C ILE A 80 25.51 -29.26 4.32
N LEU A 81 26.28 -30.14 4.97
CA LEU A 81 25.77 -31.32 5.65
C LEU A 81 24.69 -30.96 6.70
N ASN A 82 23.62 -31.78 6.76
CA ASN A 82 22.51 -31.66 7.71
C ASN A 82 21.68 -30.37 7.62
N PHE A 83 21.73 -29.67 6.49
CA PHE A 83 20.97 -28.45 6.27
C PHE A 83 19.69 -28.71 5.49
N ASN A 84 18.53 -28.52 6.14
CA ASN A 84 17.22 -28.60 5.52
C ASN A 84 16.42 -27.34 5.90
N LEU A 85 16.09 -26.54 4.90
CA LEU A 85 15.34 -25.29 5.07
C LEU A 85 13.93 -25.50 5.66
N ALA A 86 13.40 -26.72 5.59
CA ALA A 86 12.13 -27.11 6.20
C ALA A 86 12.18 -27.20 7.74
N MET A 87 13.37 -27.26 8.36
CA MET A 87 13.52 -27.29 9.82
C MET A 87 13.09 -25.97 10.51
N GLY A 88 12.91 -24.90 9.73
CA GLY A 88 12.54 -23.58 10.21
C GLY A 88 13.74 -22.74 10.70
N PRO A 89 13.56 -21.42 10.79
CA PRO A 89 14.67 -20.48 10.97
C PRO A 89 15.34 -20.62 12.34
N LYS A 90 14.57 -20.90 13.40
CA LYS A 90 15.07 -21.09 14.77
C LYS A 90 16.01 -22.29 14.90
N HIS A 91 15.67 -23.42 14.28
CA HIS A 91 16.49 -24.64 14.35
C HIS A 91 17.77 -24.48 13.55
N ILE A 92 17.67 -23.88 12.36
CA ILE A 92 18.83 -23.56 11.54
C ILE A 92 19.81 -22.66 12.29
N MET A 93 19.31 -21.61 12.94
CA MET A 93 20.15 -20.72 13.73
C MET A 93 20.83 -21.44 14.90
N LYS A 94 20.15 -22.39 15.55
CA LYS A 94 20.74 -23.23 16.61
C LYS A 94 21.88 -24.12 16.08
N ILE A 95 21.78 -24.63 14.85
CA ILE A 95 22.83 -25.43 14.21
C ILE A 95 24.04 -24.53 13.94
N LEU A 96 23.82 -23.41 13.26
CA LEU A 96 24.89 -22.47 12.90
C LEU A 96 25.58 -21.84 14.11
N LYS A 97 24.87 -21.69 15.24
CA LYS A 97 25.47 -21.22 16.50
C LYS A 97 26.50 -22.18 17.09
N LYS A 98 26.39 -23.48 16.80
CA LYS A 98 27.36 -24.48 17.27
C LYS A 98 28.68 -24.43 16.50
N ASP A 99 28.67 -23.87 15.29
CA ASP A 99 29.86 -23.67 14.49
C ASP A 99 30.69 -22.51 15.06
N LYS A 100 32.02 -22.60 14.97
CA LYS A 100 32.88 -21.47 15.36
C LYS A 100 32.57 -20.26 14.46
N LEU A 101 32.58 -19.07 15.04
CA LEU A 101 32.37 -17.83 14.30
C LEU A 101 33.55 -17.58 13.35
N ASN A 102 33.42 -18.01 12.10
CA ASN A 102 34.40 -17.84 11.04
C ASN A 102 33.71 -17.28 9.77
N PRO A 103 34.48 -16.79 8.78
CA PRO A 103 33.91 -16.28 7.52
C PRO A 103 33.03 -17.30 6.78
N GLU A 104 33.30 -18.59 6.95
CA GLU A 104 32.53 -19.69 6.37
C GLU A 104 31.10 -19.75 6.92
N THR A 105 30.93 -19.64 8.25
CA THR A 105 29.61 -19.58 8.90
C THR A 105 28.80 -18.36 8.44
N VAL A 106 29.47 -17.23 8.20
CA VAL A 106 28.83 -16.01 7.65
C VAL A 106 28.35 -16.24 6.21
N ASN A 107 29.17 -16.91 5.38
CA ASN A 107 28.78 -17.25 4.01
C ASN A 107 27.61 -18.25 3.98
N LYS A 108 27.57 -19.21 4.91
CA LYS A 108 26.42 -20.12 5.08
C LYS A 108 25.16 -19.36 5.45
N LEU A 109 25.23 -18.39 6.38
CA LEU A 109 24.10 -17.53 6.75
C LEU A 109 23.57 -16.74 5.54
N LYS A 110 24.49 -16.10 4.78
CA LYS A 110 24.15 -15.36 3.56
C LYS A 110 23.47 -16.27 2.52
N LEU A 111 24.04 -17.45 2.26
CA LEU A 111 23.48 -18.41 1.32
C LEU A 111 22.04 -18.79 1.70
N VAL A 112 21.80 -19.13 2.96
CA VAL A 112 20.47 -19.51 3.46
C VAL A 112 19.46 -18.38 3.28
N LEU A 113 19.87 -17.16 3.61
CA LEU A 113 19.04 -15.97 3.42
C LEU A 113 18.74 -15.75 1.93
N TYR A 114 19.75 -15.81 1.05
CA TYR A 114 19.56 -15.64 -0.39
C TYR A 114 18.61 -16.68 -0.98
N ILE A 115 18.73 -17.95 -0.59
CA ILE A 115 17.81 -19.00 -1.07
C ILE A 115 16.36 -18.65 -0.75
N LYS A 116 16.10 -18.20 0.49
CA LYS A 116 14.74 -17.87 0.92
C LYS A 116 14.22 -16.57 0.31
N LEU A 117 15.09 -15.57 0.12
CA LEU A 117 14.75 -14.35 -0.61
C LEU A 117 14.38 -14.66 -2.06
N PHE A 118 15.18 -15.45 -2.77
CA PHE A 118 14.87 -15.85 -4.14
C PHE A 118 13.59 -16.70 -4.21
N GLN A 119 13.34 -17.60 -3.26
CA GLN A 119 12.06 -18.32 -3.17
C GLN A 119 10.87 -17.37 -3.02
N GLY A 120 10.98 -16.35 -2.16
CA GLY A 120 9.94 -15.33 -2.00
C GLY A 120 9.73 -14.51 -3.27
N VAL A 121 10.81 -14.05 -3.89
CA VAL A 121 10.79 -13.32 -5.18
C VAL A 121 10.13 -14.16 -6.27
N PHE A 122 10.46 -15.45 -6.38
CA PHE A 122 9.84 -16.35 -7.35
C PHE A 122 8.35 -16.53 -7.10
N GLY A 123 7.94 -16.70 -5.83
CA GLY A 123 6.52 -16.78 -5.46
C GLY A 123 5.77 -15.51 -5.87
N HIS A 124 6.34 -14.34 -5.58
CA HIS A 124 5.76 -13.05 -5.93
C HIS A 124 5.61 -12.89 -7.46
N ILE A 125 6.63 -13.23 -8.24
CA ILE A 125 6.59 -13.17 -9.71
C ILE A 125 5.54 -14.13 -10.29
N ASP A 126 5.45 -15.34 -9.73
CA ASP A 126 4.52 -16.37 -10.18
C ASP A 126 3.08 -16.12 -9.67
N LYS A 127 2.82 -14.98 -9.01
CA LYS A 127 1.54 -14.64 -8.34
C LYS A 127 1.08 -15.68 -7.31
N ASN A 128 2.02 -16.44 -6.74
CA ASN A 128 1.77 -17.29 -5.59
C ASN A 128 2.13 -16.52 -4.32
N TYR A 129 1.25 -15.59 -3.95
CA TYR A 129 1.47 -14.64 -2.87
C TYR A 129 1.56 -15.33 -1.50
N ASN A 130 0.83 -16.42 -1.28
CA ASN A 130 0.97 -17.23 -0.06
C ASN A 130 2.39 -17.80 0.11
N LEU A 131 2.95 -18.42 -0.94
CA LEU A 131 4.31 -18.95 -0.90
C LEU A 131 5.35 -17.83 -0.72
N ALA A 132 5.11 -16.68 -1.37
CA ALA A 132 5.96 -15.51 -1.25
C ALA A 132 5.97 -14.98 0.19
N PHE A 133 4.79 -14.78 0.77
CA PHE A 133 4.58 -14.39 2.17
C PHE A 133 5.32 -15.33 3.13
N GLN A 134 5.12 -16.64 3.01
CA GLN A 134 5.79 -17.61 3.88
C GLN A 134 7.32 -17.52 3.78
N SER A 135 7.85 -17.30 2.58
CA SER A 135 9.28 -17.19 2.34
C SER A 135 9.87 -15.90 2.93
N PHE A 136 9.19 -14.76 2.72
CA PHE A 136 9.60 -13.47 3.26
C PHE A 136 9.49 -13.44 4.80
N ARG A 137 8.39 -13.95 5.36
CA ARG A 137 8.24 -14.15 6.81
C ARG A 137 9.36 -15.01 7.38
N TRP A 138 9.74 -16.08 6.69
CA TRP A 138 10.86 -16.94 7.09
C TRP A 138 12.17 -16.15 7.14
N CYS A 139 12.44 -15.30 6.15
CA CYS A 139 13.60 -14.40 6.13
C CYS A 139 13.62 -13.46 7.34
N LEU A 140 12.51 -12.79 7.64
CA LEU A 140 12.41 -11.86 8.77
C LEU A 140 12.63 -12.57 10.11
N GLN A 141 12.01 -13.74 10.30
CA GLN A 141 12.23 -14.56 11.49
C GLN A 141 13.71 -14.99 11.60
N PHE A 142 14.32 -15.37 10.49
CA PHE A 142 15.72 -15.77 10.45
C PHE A 142 16.66 -14.63 10.85
N ILE A 143 16.44 -13.42 10.31
CA ILE A 143 17.20 -12.22 10.67
C ILE A 143 17.04 -11.91 12.16
N ALA A 144 15.80 -11.92 12.67
CA ALA A 144 15.53 -11.67 14.09
C ALA A 144 16.24 -12.68 15.01
N TYR A 145 16.22 -13.97 14.68
CA TYR A 145 16.98 -14.98 15.43
C TYR A 145 18.48 -14.76 15.32
N SER A 146 18.99 -14.40 14.15
CA SER A 146 20.40 -14.12 13.90
C SER A 146 20.91 -12.97 14.80
N LYS A 147 20.18 -11.85 14.82
CA LYS A 147 20.47 -10.69 15.69
C LYS A 147 20.43 -11.06 17.17
N ARG A 148 19.40 -11.80 17.63
CA ARG A 148 19.25 -12.24 19.04
C ARG A 148 20.39 -13.13 19.50
N THR A 149 20.91 -13.98 18.62
CA THR A 149 22.03 -14.87 18.98
C THR A 149 23.36 -14.17 19.16
N ARG A 150 23.46 -12.86 18.86
CA ARG A 150 24.70 -12.06 18.92
C ARG A 150 25.89 -12.76 18.27
N LEU A 151 25.64 -13.56 17.23
CA LEU A 151 26.71 -14.20 16.46
C LEU A 151 27.68 -13.13 15.93
N PHE A 152 27.19 -11.93 15.68
CA PHE A 152 28.00 -10.79 15.27
C PHE A 152 28.31 -9.88 16.46
N GLY A 153 29.45 -10.10 17.11
CA GLY A 153 30.05 -9.06 17.95
C GLY A 153 30.75 -8.05 17.04
N ILE A 154 30.23 -6.83 16.94
CA ILE A 154 30.82 -5.55 16.43
C ILE A 154 31.46 -5.56 15.01
N ALA A 155 31.81 -6.70 14.41
CA ALA A 155 32.84 -6.77 13.37
C ALA A 155 32.37 -7.34 12.02
N ASN A 156 31.10 -7.25 11.66
CA ASN A 156 30.70 -7.58 10.27
C ASN A 156 29.63 -6.63 9.72
N ASP A 157 30.04 -5.37 9.56
CA ASP A 157 29.24 -4.27 9.01
C ASP A 157 28.47 -4.66 7.73
N GLN A 158 29.05 -5.50 6.88
CA GLN A 158 28.43 -5.93 5.62
C GLN A 158 27.16 -6.80 5.77
N ILE A 159 27.03 -7.60 6.83
CA ILE A 159 25.81 -8.41 7.02
C ILE A 159 24.72 -7.62 7.74
N GLY A 160 25.12 -6.66 8.59
CA GLY A 160 24.21 -5.72 9.24
C GLY A 160 23.44 -4.89 8.21
N LYS A 161 24.15 -4.25 7.29
CA LYS A 161 23.55 -3.45 6.21
C LYS A 161 22.60 -4.28 5.33
N LEU A 162 23.00 -5.50 4.98
CA LEU A 162 22.12 -6.42 4.23
C LEU A 162 20.85 -6.75 5.01
N TYR A 163 20.94 -6.99 6.32
CA TYR A 163 19.79 -7.27 7.15
C TYR A 163 18.85 -6.08 7.25
N GLU A 164 19.37 -4.86 7.35
CA GLU A 164 18.56 -3.63 7.42
C GLU A 164 17.79 -3.40 6.11
N ILE A 165 18.45 -3.49 4.96
CA ILE A 165 17.79 -3.42 3.64
C ILE A 165 16.74 -4.53 3.50
N CYS A 166 17.07 -5.75 3.92
CA CYS A 166 16.10 -6.84 3.90
C CYS A 166 14.92 -6.54 4.82
N GLU A 167 15.13 -6.08 6.05
CA GLU A 167 14.05 -5.81 7.00
C GLU A 167 13.06 -4.76 6.47
N ILE A 168 13.50 -3.70 5.80
CA ILE A 168 12.56 -2.74 5.18
C ILE A 168 11.75 -3.43 4.08
N PHE A 169 12.42 -3.81 3.00
CA PHE A 169 11.71 -4.16 1.77
C PHE A 169 11.11 -5.55 1.81
N VAL A 170 11.69 -6.49 2.57
CA VAL A 170 11.10 -7.81 2.78
C VAL A 170 9.89 -7.69 3.69
N SER A 171 9.86 -6.80 4.68
CA SER A 171 8.65 -6.58 5.48
C SER A 171 7.52 -5.99 4.65
N LEU A 172 7.82 -4.98 3.84
CA LEU A 172 6.84 -4.40 2.91
C LEU A 172 6.35 -5.43 1.87
N LEU A 173 7.25 -6.16 1.21
CA LEU A 173 6.87 -7.21 0.26
C LEU A 173 6.10 -8.35 0.93
N CYS A 174 6.49 -8.73 2.15
CA CYS A 174 5.76 -9.72 2.94
C CYS A 174 4.33 -9.24 3.22
N CYS A 175 4.18 -8.00 3.68
CA CYS A 175 2.89 -7.41 3.97
C CYS A 175 2.05 -7.31 2.69
N ARG A 176 2.61 -6.79 1.59
CA ARG A 176 1.94 -6.75 0.30
C ARG A 176 1.45 -8.11 -0.17
N CYS A 177 2.29 -9.14 -0.09
CA CYS A 177 1.87 -10.51 -0.45
C CYS A 177 0.71 -10.99 0.42
N PHE A 178 0.74 -10.68 1.71
CA PHE A 178 -0.36 -11.00 2.64
C PHE A 178 -1.65 -10.24 2.27
N LEU A 179 -1.56 -8.95 1.98
CA LEU A 179 -2.70 -8.11 1.59
C LEU A 179 -3.33 -8.58 0.27
N VAL A 180 -2.51 -8.93 -0.72
CA VAL A 180 -3.02 -9.45 -2.00
C VAL A 180 -3.68 -10.82 -1.79
N ASP A 181 -3.07 -11.72 -1.02
CA ASP A 181 -3.68 -13.01 -0.67
C ASP A 181 -5.02 -12.81 0.06
N LEU A 182 -5.12 -11.81 0.95
CA LEU A 182 -6.38 -11.45 1.60
C LEU A 182 -7.41 -10.93 0.59
N LYS A 183 -7.06 -9.97 -0.27
CA LYS A 183 -7.95 -9.36 -1.28
C LYS A 183 -8.44 -10.36 -2.33
N GLU A 184 -7.61 -11.31 -2.73
CA GLU A 184 -7.92 -12.31 -3.76
C GLU A 184 -8.62 -13.57 -3.21
N ASN A 185 -8.68 -13.73 -1.88
CA ASN A 185 -9.32 -14.89 -1.27
C ASN A 185 -10.85 -14.75 -1.29
N GLU A 186 -11.50 -15.35 -2.29
CA GLU A 186 -12.96 -15.36 -2.48
C GLU A 186 -13.74 -15.85 -1.24
N SER A 187 -13.14 -16.74 -0.42
CA SER A 187 -13.80 -17.21 0.81
C SER A 187 -13.92 -16.14 1.90
N LEU A 188 -13.04 -15.13 1.86
CA LEU A 188 -13.00 -13.98 2.78
C LEU A 188 -13.64 -12.72 2.18
N VAL A 189 -13.64 -12.57 0.85
CA VAL A 189 -13.87 -11.28 0.15
C VAL A 189 -15.07 -11.27 -0.81
N GLY A 190 -15.83 -12.37 -0.92
CA GLY A 190 -17.13 -12.40 -1.60
C GLY A 190 -18.31 -11.90 -0.73
N ASP A 191 -19.48 -12.52 -0.88
CA ASP A 191 -20.70 -12.30 -0.07
C ASP A 191 -20.51 -12.54 1.45
N ASN A 192 -19.30 -12.94 1.85
CA ASN A 192 -18.86 -13.26 3.19
C ASN A 192 -18.21 -12.10 3.95
N LEU A 193 -18.34 -10.84 3.48
CA LEU A 193 -18.07 -9.66 4.33
C LEU A 193 -18.75 -9.84 5.70
N ARG A 194 -19.94 -10.44 5.70
CA ARG A 194 -20.71 -10.85 6.90
C ARG A 194 -19.99 -11.86 7.81
N ILE A 195 -19.22 -12.81 7.27
CA ILE A 195 -18.43 -13.79 8.03
C ILE A 195 -17.17 -13.14 8.60
N PHE A 196 -16.49 -12.31 7.80
CA PHE A 196 -15.37 -11.49 8.25
C PHE A 196 -15.80 -10.55 9.41
N ILE A 197 -16.94 -9.88 9.24
CA ILE A 197 -17.61 -9.04 10.24
C ILE A 197 -18.01 -9.83 11.51
N LYS A 198 -18.53 -11.06 11.37
CA LYS A 198 -18.86 -11.94 12.50
C LYS A 198 -17.62 -12.37 13.30
N ARG A 199 -16.44 -12.48 12.67
CA ARG A 199 -15.18 -12.79 13.37
C ARG A 199 -14.67 -11.61 14.19
N GLN A 200 -14.83 -10.40 13.69
CA GLN A 200 -14.43 -9.15 14.37
C GLN A 200 -15.29 -8.83 15.60
N ASN A 201 -16.56 -9.29 15.64
CA ASN A 201 -17.51 -9.01 16.73
C ASN A 201 -17.89 -10.29 17.50
N SER A 202 -16.96 -10.87 18.26
CA SER A 202 -17.16 -12.12 19.02
C SER A 202 -18.08 -12.00 20.26
N ALA A 203 -18.96 -11.00 20.32
CA ALA A 203 -19.98 -10.89 21.37
C ALA A 203 -21.27 -11.69 21.07
N CYS A 204 -21.38 -12.34 19.91
CA CYS A 204 -22.52 -13.18 19.55
C CYS A 204 -22.13 -14.67 19.52
N THR A 205 -22.85 -15.46 20.31
CA THR A 205 -22.61 -16.87 20.60
C THR A 205 -23.14 -17.84 19.52
N HIS A 206 -22.51 -19.02 19.53
CA HIS A 206 -22.93 -20.37 19.09
C HIS A 206 -22.83 -20.84 17.63
N ASP A 207 -22.03 -21.92 17.53
CA ASP A 207 -22.01 -23.10 16.66
C ASP A 207 -22.09 -22.93 15.13
N PHE A 208 -21.06 -23.45 14.44
CA PHE A 208 -21.21 -24.59 13.53
C PHE A 208 -19.85 -25.26 13.28
N ASP A 209 -19.86 -26.59 13.41
CA ASP A 209 -18.80 -27.50 13.02
C ASP A 209 -18.93 -27.82 11.52
N SER A 210 -17.84 -27.74 10.76
CA SER A 210 -17.70 -28.51 9.52
C SER A 210 -16.22 -28.72 9.19
N ASN A 211 -15.86 -30.00 9.18
CA ASN A 211 -14.57 -30.52 8.77
C ASN A 211 -14.45 -30.57 7.24
N GLU A 212 -13.19 -30.65 6.80
CA GLU A 212 -12.70 -30.93 5.44
C GLU A 212 -12.43 -29.77 4.47
N GLU A 213 -11.70 -28.74 4.94
CA GLU A 213 -10.83 -27.91 4.08
C GLU A 213 -9.57 -27.41 4.83
N LYS A 214 -9.18 -28.17 5.87
CA LYS A 214 -8.41 -27.69 7.03
C LYS A 214 -6.87 -27.72 6.90
N LYS A 215 -6.28 -27.88 5.71
CA LYS A 215 -4.81 -28.02 5.59
C LYS A 215 -4.07 -26.91 4.85
N SER A 216 -4.73 -26.05 4.08
CA SER A 216 -4.12 -24.80 3.57
C SER A 216 -4.57 -23.54 4.32
N LEU A 217 -5.72 -23.59 5.03
CA LEU A 217 -6.35 -22.47 5.75
C LEU A 217 -5.99 -22.37 7.24
N GLN A 218 -5.19 -23.30 7.77
CA GLN A 218 -4.96 -23.41 9.22
C GLN A 218 -4.18 -22.22 9.83
N TRP A 219 -3.51 -21.40 9.01
CA TRP A 219 -2.74 -20.24 9.48
C TRP A 219 -3.57 -18.95 9.56
N HIS A 220 -4.53 -18.76 8.63
CA HIS A 220 -5.48 -17.64 8.66
C HIS A 220 -6.41 -17.69 9.88
N TRP A 221 -6.56 -18.84 10.53
CA TRP A 221 -7.41 -18.98 11.73
C TRP A 221 -6.67 -18.82 13.06
N ALA A 222 -5.33 -18.66 13.04
CA ALA A 222 -4.51 -18.63 14.25
C ALA A 222 -3.78 -17.30 14.48
N LEU A 223 -3.82 -16.38 13.52
CA LEU A 223 -3.16 -15.08 13.57
C LEU A 223 -4.20 -14.01 13.32
N ASP A 224 -4.26 -13.01 14.20
CA ASP A 224 -5.01 -11.79 13.95
C ASP A 224 -4.37 -11.03 12.77
N GLU A 225 -5.11 -10.85 11.69
CA GLU A 225 -4.62 -10.22 10.48
C GLU A 225 -4.16 -8.78 10.73
N ILE A 226 -4.82 -8.06 11.65
CA ILE A 226 -4.45 -6.71 12.04
C ILE A 226 -3.09 -6.73 12.74
N ASP A 227 -2.89 -7.61 13.72
CA ASP A 227 -1.62 -7.73 14.43
C ASP A 227 -0.45 -8.08 13.49
N VAL A 228 -0.69 -8.93 12.49
CA VAL A 228 0.33 -9.28 11.49
C VAL A 228 0.69 -8.07 10.63
N ILE A 229 -0.30 -7.31 10.18
CA ILE A 229 -0.09 -6.10 9.38
C ILE A 229 0.64 -5.05 10.21
N ASP A 230 0.16 -4.74 11.42
CA ASP A 230 0.75 -3.75 12.32
C ASP A 230 2.20 -4.12 12.67
N ALA A 231 2.49 -5.40 12.95
CA ALA A 231 3.85 -5.85 13.24
C ALA A 231 4.81 -5.69 12.04
N LEU A 232 4.35 -6.01 10.82
CA LEU A 232 5.15 -5.83 9.60
C LEU A 232 5.34 -4.35 9.25
N TYR A 233 4.32 -3.54 9.51
CA TYR A 233 4.34 -2.11 9.26
C TYR A 233 5.34 -1.40 10.18
N CYS A 234 5.26 -1.64 11.49
CA CYS A 234 6.23 -1.14 12.48
C CYS A 234 7.66 -1.57 12.15
N ALA A 235 7.86 -2.85 11.79
CA ALA A 235 9.19 -3.36 11.42
C ALA A 235 9.78 -2.63 10.20
N SER A 236 8.93 -2.17 9.28
CA SER A 236 9.36 -1.45 8.08
C SER A 236 9.85 -0.03 8.42
N PHE A 237 9.16 0.69 9.30
CA PHE A 237 9.59 2.01 9.79
C PHE A 237 10.86 1.96 10.63
N ASP A 238 10.93 1.03 11.59
CA ASP A 238 12.12 0.83 12.44
C ASP A 238 13.41 0.59 11.63
N ALA A 239 13.26 -0.02 10.45
CA ALA A 239 14.36 -0.28 9.55
C ALA A 239 14.64 0.89 8.59
N MET A 240 13.61 1.65 8.19
CA MET A 240 13.73 2.82 7.29
C MET A 240 14.63 3.91 7.88
N ASP A 241 14.44 4.25 9.16
CA ASP A 241 15.25 5.25 9.87
C ASP A 241 16.77 4.97 9.80
N LYS A 242 17.15 3.71 9.57
CA LYS A 242 18.55 3.27 9.49
C LYS A 242 19.11 3.32 8.07
N CYS A 243 18.28 3.22 7.02
CA CYS A 243 18.74 3.04 5.64
C CYS A 243 18.71 4.30 4.77
N THR A 244 17.92 5.32 5.12
CA THR A 244 17.77 6.55 4.30
C THR A 244 19.09 7.26 4.01
N LEU A 245 20.03 7.22 4.95
CA LEU A 245 21.33 7.88 4.85
C LEU A 245 22.30 7.29 3.79
N GLU A 246 21.98 6.15 3.16
CA GLU A 246 22.91 5.45 2.27
C GLU A 246 22.66 5.65 0.77
N PHE A 247 21.53 6.25 0.38
CA PHE A 247 21.16 6.42 -1.02
C PHE A 247 21.63 7.77 -1.58
N SER A 248 21.96 7.82 -2.88
CA SER A 248 22.03 9.11 -3.58
C SER A 248 20.63 9.74 -3.65
N LYS A 249 20.51 11.06 -3.58
CA LYS A 249 19.20 11.78 -3.56
C LYS A 249 18.15 11.25 -4.56
N VAL A 250 18.52 10.99 -5.82
CA VAL A 250 17.58 10.45 -6.84
C VAL A 250 17.09 9.04 -6.50
N ASN A 251 17.99 8.16 -6.05
CA ASN A 251 17.65 6.80 -5.60
C ASN A 251 16.85 6.83 -4.30
N GLU A 252 17.18 7.74 -3.39
CA GLU A 252 16.47 7.95 -2.13
C GLU A 252 15.03 8.37 -2.40
N ASN A 253 14.82 9.40 -3.23
CA ASN A 253 13.50 9.86 -3.66
C ASN A 253 12.68 8.73 -4.26
N PHE A 254 13.25 7.96 -5.20
CA PHE A 254 12.56 6.82 -5.78
C PHE A 254 12.17 5.78 -4.71
N VAL A 255 13.11 5.39 -3.85
CA VAL A 255 12.88 4.40 -2.77
C VAL A 255 11.81 4.88 -1.79
N LEU A 256 11.89 6.13 -1.33
CA LEU A 256 10.92 6.75 -0.42
C LEU A 256 9.54 6.83 -1.08
N SER A 257 9.46 7.19 -2.35
CA SER A 257 8.19 7.21 -3.08
C SER A 257 7.51 5.84 -3.07
N GLN A 258 8.27 4.76 -3.30
CA GLN A 258 7.75 3.39 -3.28
C GLN A 258 7.38 2.96 -1.87
N PHE A 259 8.22 3.29 -0.87
CA PHE A 259 7.96 3.01 0.53
C PHE A 259 6.62 3.60 0.99
N PHE A 260 6.42 4.90 0.78
CA PHE A 260 5.18 5.56 1.19
C PHE A 260 3.97 5.05 0.40
N GLN A 261 4.15 4.65 -0.86
CA GLN A 261 3.07 4.02 -1.62
C GLN A 261 2.66 2.67 -1.00
N TYR A 262 3.62 1.84 -0.56
CA TYR A 262 3.30 0.61 0.18
C TYR A 262 2.66 0.88 1.54
N CYS A 263 3.12 1.90 2.27
CA CYS A 263 2.48 2.33 3.50
C CYS A 263 1.02 2.71 3.25
N ALA A 264 0.73 3.44 2.18
CA ALA A 264 -0.64 3.78 1.82
C ALA A 264 -1.51 2.55 1.51
N GLU A 265 -0.98 1.55 0.79
CA GLU A 265 -1.70 0.27 0.54
C GLU A 265 -2.02 -0.47 1.85
N ILE A 266 -1.12 -0.39 2.84
CA ILE A 266 -1.31 -0.97 4.18
C ILE A 266 -2.39 -0.23 4.95
N GLU A 267 -2.34 1.10 4.97
CA GLU A 267 -3.32 1.95 5.66
C GLU A 267 -4.72 1.82 5.05
N GLU A 268 -4.84 1.69 3.72
CA GLU A 268 -6.09 1.37 3.04
C GLU A 268 -6.71 0.07 3.61
N MET A 269 -5.88 -0.96 3.77
CA MET A 269 -6.33 -2.23 4.31
C MET A 269 -6.67 -2.16 5.79
N LEU A 270 -5.88 -1.46 6.61
CA LEU A 270 -6.21 -1.24 8.02
C LEU A 270 -7.51 -0.44 8.17
N ALA A 271 -7.76 0.54 7.29
CA ALA A 271 -8.99 1.32 7.29
C ALA A 271 -10.24 0.47 7.05
N ILE A 272 -10.11 -0.52 6.17
CA ILE A 272 -11.14 -1.52 5.89
C ILE A 272 -11.29 -2.49 7.07
N LEU A 273 -10.19 -3.08 7.55
CA LEU A 273 -10.23 -4.11 8.60
C LEU A 273 -10.75 -3.55 9.93
N ARG A 274 -10.47 -2.27 10.23
CA ARG A 274 -10.91 -1.55 11.44
C ARG A 274 -12.17 -0.68 11.21
N SER A 275 -12.88 -0.91 10.11
CA SER A 275 -14.08 -0.15 9.76
C SER A 275 -15.24 -0.42 10.71
N LYS A 276 -16.16 0.55 10.83
CA LYS A 276 -17.41 0.38 11.57
C LYS A 276 -18.47 -0.20 10.65
N ILE A 277 -19.19 -1.20 11.13
CA ILE A 277 -20.27 -1.84 10.37
C ILE A 277 -21.55 -1.04 10.54
N TRP A 278 -22.25 -0.82 9.43
CA TRP A 278 -23.50 -0.08 9.36
C TRP A 278 -24.55 -0.91 8.63
N GLU A 279 -25.71 -1.06 9.24
CA GLU A 279 -26.89 -1.63 8.59
C GLU A 279 -27.69 -0.49 7.95
N CYS A 280 -28.04 -0.65 6.68
CA CYS A 280 -28.73 0.37 5.91
C CYS A 280 -29.89 -0.23 5.11
N GLU A 281 -31.01 0.48 5.08
CA GLU A 281 -32.11 0.13 4.19
C GLU A 281 -31.83 0.68 2.79
N CYS A 282 -31.83 -0.21 1.80
CA CYS A 282 -31.68 0.15 0.39
C CYS A 282 -33.00 -0.09 -0.34
N ASP A 283 -33.55 0.96 -0.94
CA ASP A 283 -34.89 1.02 -1.56
C ASP A 283 -35.22 -0.17 -2.49
N GLU A 284 -34.22 -0.77 -3.15
CA GLU A 284 -34.43 -1.83 -4.15
C GLU A 284 -34.11 -3.25 -3.66
N SER A 285 -33.51 -3.43 -2.47
CA SER A 285 -32.93 -4.74 -2.08
C SER A 285 -33.00 -5.10 -0.58
N GLY A 286 -33.69 -4.31 0.24
CA GLY A 286 -33.82 -4.56 1.68
C GLY A 286 -32.59 -4.11 2.49
N LEU A 287 -32.42 -4.68 3.68
CA LEU A 287 -31.30 -4.39 4.59
C LEU A 287 -29.97 -4.84 3.97
N LYS A 288 -29.07 -3.89 3.72
CA LYS A 288 -27.68 -4.09 3.33
C LYS A 288 -26.74 -3.73 4.45
N ILE A 289 -25.57 -4.37 4.45
CA ILE A 289 -24.47 -4.04 5.35
C ILE A 289 -23.45 -3.25 4.55
N GLY A 290 -23.08 -2.07 5.07
CA GLY A 290 -22.00 -1.25 4.56
C GLY A 290 -20.94 -1.03 5.64
N LEU A 291 -19.73 -0.69 5.21
CA LEU A 291 -18.61 -0.36 6.06
C LEU A 291 -18.35 1.13 5.98
N LEU A 292 -18.38 1.79 7.13
CA LEU A 292 -17.86 3.13 7.31
C LEU A 292 -16.37 3.00 7.62
N MET A 293 -15.53 3.45 6.68
CA MET A 293 -14.07 3.30 6.79
C MET A 293 -13.54 3.99 8.05
N ASN A 294 -12.47 3.42 8.63
CA ASN A 294 -11.81 4.05 9.76
C ASN A 294 -11.12 5.35 9.31
N HIS A 295 -11.58 6.48 9.84
CA HIS A 295 -11.11 7.80 9.43
C HIS A 295 -9.61 8.01 9.65
N ASP A 296 -9.05 7.52 10.77
CA ASP A 296 -7.64 7.74 11.11
C ASP A 296 -6.71 7.06 10.09
N HIS A 297 -6.99 5.79 9.78
CA HIS A 297 -6.24 5.05 8.76
C HIS A 297 -6.48 5.60 7.34
N MET A 298 -7.69 6.09 7.04
CA MET A 298 -7.94 6.76 5.76
C MET A 298 -7.13 8.06 5.63
N ASN A 299 -7.02 8.85 6.70
CA ASN A 299 -6.21 10.05 6.74
C ASN A 299 -4.72 9.71 6.51
N GLU A 300 -4.19 8.69 7.19
CA GLU A 300 -2.82 8.22 6.97
C GLU A 300 -2.62 7.74 5.52
N MET A 301 -3.57 6.99 4.95
CA MET A 301 -3.53 6.58 3.54
C MET A 301 -3.40 7.80 2.59
N ILE A 302 -4.18 8.85 2.83
CA ILE A 302 -4.13 10.09 2.02
C ILE A 302 -2.76 10.76 2.18
N GLN A 303 -2.31 10.98 3.42
CA GLN A 303 -1.01 11.60 3.69
C GLN A 303 0.16 10.82 3.09
N LYS A 304 0.17 9.49 3.19
CA LYS A 304 1.22 8.66 2.60
C LYS A 304 1.21 8.72 1.07
N ASN A 305 0.06 8.82 0.42
CA ASN A 305 0.02 9.04 -1.03
C ASN A 305 0.50 10.45 -1.42
N ILE A 306 0.21 11.47 -0.60
CA ILE A 306 0.75 12.83 -0.79
C ILE A 306 2.29 12.82 -0.67
N LEU A 307 2.83 12.19 0.38
CA LEU A 307 4.28 12.01 0.51
C LEU A 307 4.85 11.26 -0.69
N SER A 308 4.26 10.12 -1.04
CA SER A 308 4.70 9.30 -2.18
C SER A 308 4.79 10.13 -3.47
N MET A 309 3.74 10.89 -3.82
CA MET A 309 3.76 11.70 -5.04
C MET A 309 4.81 12.81 -5.01
N THR A 310 5.08 13.43 -3.86
CA THR A 310 6.09 14.50 -3.76
C THR A 310 7.52 13.99 -3.76
N PHE A 311 7.75 12.70 -3.49
CA PHE A 311 9.04 12.03 -3.66
C PHE A 311 9.24 11.40 -5.04
N LYS A 312 8.19 11.33 -5.88
CA LYS A 312 8.32 10.76 -7.23
C LYS A 312 9.23 11.61 -8.11
N LEU A 313 9.87 10.94 -9.06
CA LEU A 313 10.73 11.60 -10.04
C LEU A 313 9.90 12.38 -11.05
N ASP A 314 10.52 13.37 -11.68
CA ASP A 314 9.87 14.16 -12.73
C ASP A 314 9.32 13.25 -13.84
N ASN A 315 8.07 13.52 -14.24
CA ASN A 315 7.33 12.75 -15.24
C ASN A 315 7.17 11.25 -14.89
N ASP A 316 7.10 10.90 -13.61
CA ASP A 316 6.71 9.56 -13.19
C ASP A 316 5.19 9.34 -13.35
N PRO A 317 4.73 8.41 -14.22
CA PRO A 317 3.31 8.15 -14.44
C PRO A 317 2.57 7.69 -13.18
N GLN A 318 3.28 7.18 -12.18
CA GLN A 318 2.67 6.74 -10.92
C GLN A 318 2.15 7.90 -10.07
N ILE A 319 2.48 9.15 -10.39
CA ILE A 319 1.87 10.33 -9.74
C ILE A 319 0.35 10.28 -9.90
N ILE A 320 -0.15 9.88 -11.07
CA ILE A 320 -1.60 9.75 -11.34
C ILE A 320 -2.23 8.66 -10.47
N CYS A 321 -1.51 7.56 -10.22
CA CYS A 321 -1.99 6.50 -9.34
C CYS A 321 -2.12 7.01 -7.89
N CYS A 322 -1.15 7.78 -7.40
CA CYS A 322 -1.21 8.39 -6.07
C CYS A 322 -2.39 9.38 -5.95
N LEU A 323 -2.56 10.27 -6.93
CA LEU A 323 -3.69 11.22 -6.95
C LEU A 323 -5.04 10.49 -7.00
N SER A 324 -5.11 9.40 -7.74
CA SER A 324 -6.32 8.57 -7.79
C SER A 324 -6.62 7.89 -6.46
N LYS A 325 -5.59 7.42 -5.74
CA LYS A 325 -5.73 6.87 -4.39
C LYS A 325 -6.07 7.95 -3.35
N ILE A 326 -5.58 9.18 -3.51
CA ILE A 326 -5.99 10.34 -2.69
C ILE A 326 -7.48 10.62 -2.90
N LEU A 327 -7.96 10.70 -4.14
CA LEU A 327 -9.38 10.91 -4.45
C LEU A 327 -10.27 9.77 -3.92
N GLN A 328 -9.83 8.52 -4.05
CA GLN A 328 -10.49 7.39 -3.39
C GLN A 328 -10.57 7.62 -1.87
N GLY A 329 -9.46 8.05 -1.26
CA GLY A 329 -9.38 8.28 0.17
C GLY A 329 -10.35 9.36 0.64
N LEU A 330 -10.34 10.51 -0.01
CA LEU A 330 -11.22 11.64 0.30
C LEU A 330 -12.71 11.27 0.19
N LEU A 331 -13.08 10.50 -0.84
CA LEU A 331 -14.45 10.02 -0.99
C LEU A 331 -14.87 9.09 0.16
N LEU A 332 -13.99 8.17 0.56
CA LEU A 332 -14.28 7.16 1.58
C LEU A 332 -14.17 7.68 3.02
N SER A 333 -13.37 8.71 3.28
CA SER A 333 -13.26 9.37 4.59
C SER A 333 -14.60 9.94 5.08
N SER A 334 -15.54 10.20 4.16
CA SER A 334 -16.87 10.75 4.40
C SER A 334 -16.86 12.16 5.00
N GLY A 335 -17.75 13.04 4.54
CA GLY A 335 -17.87 14.39 5.11
C GLY A 335 -16.73 15.34 4.74
N VAL A 336 -15.98 15.04 3.68
CA VAL A 336 -14.95 15.93 3.12
C VAL A 336 -15.62 17.04 2.30
N GLN A 337 -15.10 18.28 2.39
CA GLN A 337 -15.58 19.37 1.54
C GLN A 337 -15.27 19.10 0.07
N PHE A 338 -16.24 19.42 -0.79
CA PHE A 338 -16.13 19.18 -2.21
C PHE A 338 -14.97 19.94 -2.86
N LYS A 339 -14.66 21.16 -2.38
CA LYS A 339 -13.47 21.93 -2.78
C LYS A 339 -12.16 21.15 -2.71
N VAL A 340 -11.99 20.29 -1.69
CA VAL A 340 -10.77 19.47 -1.54
C VAL A 340 -10.71 18.39 -2.61
N ILE A 341 -11.85 17.76 -2.91
CA ILE A 341 -11.94 16.78 -3.99
C ILE A 341 -11.66 17.45 -5.35
N GLN A 342 -12.26 18.62 -5.60
CA GLN A 342 -12.01 19.42 -6.80
C GLN A 342 -10.53 19.77 -6.94
N PHE A 343 -9.86 20.23 -5.88
CA PHE A 343 -8.44 20.56 -5.89
C PHE A 343 -7.58 19.36 -6.36
N PHE A 344 -7.72 18.20 -5.71
CA PHE A 344 -6.94 17.02 -6.08
C PHE A 344 -7.32 16.45 -7.45
N TYR A 345 -8.55 16.68 -7.91
CA TYR A 345 -8.99 16.33 -9.25
C TYR A 345 -8.33 17.23 -10.32
N VAL A 346 -8.31 18.55 -10.11
CA VAL A 346 -7.60 19.50 -10.98
C VAL A 346 -6.09 19.19 -11.01
N LEU A 347 -5.51 18.87 -9.86
CA LEU A 347 -4.11 18.45 -9.76
C LEU A 347 -3.85 17.17 -10.58
N LYS A 348 -4.76 16.19 -10.54
CA LYS A 348 -4.69 14.99 -11.39
C LYS A 348 -4.71 15.35 -12.87
N LEU A 349 -5.60 16.25 -13.30
CA LEU A 349 -5.66 16.70 -14.69
C LEU A 349 -4.36 17.40 -15.13
N TYR A 350 -3.77 18.23 -14.28
CA TYR A 350 -2.48 18.88 -14.55
C TYR A 350 -1.38 17.86 -14.88
N TYR A 351 -1.21 16.83 -14.05
CA TYR A 351 -0.19 15.81 -14.29
C TYR A 351 -0.53 14.89 -15.47
N MET A 352 -1.82 14.70 -15.80
CA MET A 352 -2.24 13.93 -16.98
C MET A 352 -1.92 14.65 -18.30
N GLN A 353 -1.90 15.98 -18.32
CA GLN A 353 -1.53 16.76 -19.52
C GLN A 353 -0.06 16.61 -19.89
N VAL A 354 0.80 16.24 -18.93
CA VAL A 354 2.24 16.09 -19.10
C VAL A 354 2.62 14.67 -19.55
N ASP A 355 1.74 13.68 -19.32
CA ASP A 355 2.02 12.26 -19.58
C ASP A 355 1.12 11.69 -20.70
N GLU A 356 1.68 11.50 -21.90
CA GLU A 356 0.97 10.88 -23.03
C GLU A 356 0.73 9.37 -22.86
N SER A 357 1.24 8.75 -21.80
CA SER A 357 1.09 7.32 -21.56
C SER A 357 -0.04 7.02 -20.57
N PRO A 358 -1.04 6.19 -20.92
CA PRO A 358 -2.11 5.87 -19.99
C PRO A 358 -1.56 4.95 -18.89
N ALA A 359 -1.29 5.52 -17.72
CA ALA A 359 -1.01 4.80 -16.47
C ALA A 359 -2.20 3.94 -15.98
N SER A 360 -3.30 3.89 -16.75
CA SER A 360 -4.59 3.33 -16.37
C SER A 360 -4.67 1.78 -16.37
N SER A 361 -3.59 1.05 -16.63
CA SER A 361 -3.68 -0.42 -16.78
C SER A 361 -3.74 -1.21 -15.48
N ASP A 362 -3.33 -0.64 -14.34
CA ASP A 362 -3.06 -1.40 -13.11
C ASP A 362 -3.90 -0.96 -11.89
N MET A 363 -4.91 -0.11 -12.08
CA MET A 363 -5.76 0.35 -10.96
C MET A 363 -6.75 -0.73 -10.53
N ASP A 364 -6.92 -0.92 -9.22
CA ASP A 364 -7.87 -1.88 -8.70
C ASP A 364 -9.33 -1.41 -8.86
N LYS A 365 -10.26 -2.36 -8.80
CA LYS A 365 -11.69 -2.11 -9.06
C LYS A 365 -12.31 -1.11 -8.08
N LEU A 366 -11.88 -1.10 -6.82
CA LEU A 366 -12.36 -0.15 -5.82
C LEU A 366 -11.95 1.27 -6.20
N THR A 367 -10.69 1.48 -6.56
CA THR A 367 -10.25 2.81 -7.00
C THR A 367 -11.00 3.29 -8.23
N MET A 368 -11.22 2.40 -9.21
CA MET A 368 -11.96 2.76 -10.43
C MET A 368 -13.41 3.17 -10.14
N GLU A 369 -14.10 2.47 -9.23
CA GLU A 369 -15.48 2.86 -8.84
C GLU A 369 -15.50 4.19 -8.09
N CYS A 370 -14.56 4.40 -7.15
CA CYS A 370 -14.46 5.67 -6.43
C CYS A 370 -14.16 6.83 -7.38
N LEU A 371 -13.24 6.65 -8.33
CA LEU A 371 -12.92 7.65 -9.35
C LEU A 371 -14.13 7.97 -10.23
N SER A 372 -14.83 6.95 -10.74
CA SER A 372 -16.08 7.13 -11.50
C SER A 372 -17.10 7.93 -10.69
N THR A 373 -17.23 7.65 -9.39
CA THR A 373 -18.12 8.39 -8.50
C THR A 373 -17.69 9.85 -8.34
N VAL A 374 -16.39 10.12 -8.16
CA VAL A 374 -15.82 11.48 -8.11
C VAL A 374 -16.07 12.24 -9.41
N GLU A 375 -15.78 11.62 -10.56
CA GLU A 375 -16.02 12.21 -11.88
C GLU A 375 -17.50 12.58 -12.06
N ASN A 376 -18.42 11.70 -11.66
CA ASN A 376 -19.85 12.01 -11.68
C ASN A 376 -20.26 13.15 -10.73
N PHE A 377 -19.56 13.34 -9.61
CA PHE A 377 -19.77 14.52 -8.75
C PHE A 377 -19.22 15.80 -9.40
N ILE A 378 -18.05 15.75 -10.03
CA ILE A 378 -17.47 16.88 -10.77
C ILE A 378 -18.37 17.28 -11.94
N ASP A 379 -18.85 16.32 -12.73
CA ASP A 379 -19.76 16.55 -13.87
C ASP A 379 -21.15 17.09 -13.43
N ALA A 380 -21.53 16.86 -12.18
CA ALA A 380 -22.78 17.38 -11.63
C ALA A 380 -22.70 18.87 -11.26
N CYS A 381 -21.50 19.45 -11.19
CA CYS A 381 -21.31 20.87 -10.96
C CYS A 381 -21.33 21.61 -12.31
N ASP A 382 -22.35 22.45 -12.51
CA ASP A 382 -22.57 23.16 -13.79
C ASP A 382 -21.41 24.12 -14.16
N ASN A 383 -20.57 24.52 -13.19
CA ASN A 383 -19.32 25.25 -13.42
C ASN A 383 -18.16 24.65 -12.60
N PRO A 384 -17.23 23.88 -13.20
CA PRO A 384 -16.12 23.26 -12.48
C PRO A 384 -15.09 24.28 -11.95
N ASP A 385 -15.12 25.52 -12.46
CA ASP A 385 -14.25 26.62 -12.03
C ASP A 385 -14.79 27.36 -10.79
N GLU A 386 -16.05 27.11 -10.37
CA GLU A 386 -16.63 27.68 -9.14
C GLU A 386 -16.31 26.74 -7.96
N VAL A 387 -15.34 27.13 -7.14
CA VAL A 387 -14.99 26.39 -5.91
C VAL A 387 -16.20 26.32 -5.00
N THR A 388 -16.57 25.11 -4.58
CA THR A 388 -17.80 24.88 -3.81
C THR A 388 -17.51 24.26 -2.45
N ASP A 389 -17.90 24.95 -1.38
CA ASP A 389 -17.66 24.53 0.01
C ASP A 389 -18.68 23.52 0.55
N PHE A 390 -19.39 22.81 -0.34
CA PHE A 390 -20.40 21.85 0.08
C PHE A 390 -19.75 20.57 0.64
N GLN A 391 -20.26 20.08 1.77
CA GLN A 391 -19.78 18.85 2.39
C GLN A 391 -20.34 17.60 1.69
N LEU A 392 -19.47 16.72 1.22
CA LEU A 392 -19.91 15.48 0.58
C LEU A 392 -20.63 14.54 1.55
N PRO A 393 -21.64 13.81 1.07
CA PRO A 393 -22.39 12.85 1.87
C PRO A 393 -21.49 11.70 2.33
N LYS A 394 -21.92 11.02 3.40
CA LYS A 394 -21.24 9.83 3.88
C LYS A 394 -21.30 8.71 2.84
N VAL A 395 -20.20 8.00 2.66
CA VAL A 395 -20.07 6.89 1.73
C VAL A 395 -19.79 5.61 2.50
N LEU A 396 -20.54 4.56 2.21
CA LEU A 396 -20.34 3.22 2.75
C LEU A 396 -19.78 2.30 1.66
N LEU A 397 -18.80 1.49 2.06
CA LEU A 397 -18.27 0.41 1.23
C LEU A 397 -19.06 -0.88 1.49
N THR A 398 -19.69 -1.43 0.45
CA THR A 398 -20.49 -2.67 0.55
C THR A 398 -19.77 -3.89 -0.02
N SER A 399 -18.72 -3.67 -0.81
CA SER A 399 -17.85 -4.73 -1.33
C SER A 399 -16.43 -4.20 -1.54
N MET A 400 -15.44 -5.02 -1.19
CA MET A 400 -14.02 -4.80 -1.46
C MET A 400 -13.70 -4.65 -2.95
N GLN A 401 -14.63 -5.05 -3.83
CA GLN A 401 -14.50 -4.95 -5.28
C GLN A 401 -15.04 -3.61 -5.82
N GLY A 402 -15.43 -2.67 -4.95
CA GLY A 402 -15.92 -1.34 -5.35
C GLY A 402 -17.42 -1.29 -5.53
N GLN A 403 -18.20 -1.66 -4.51
CA GLN A 403 -19.63 -1.31 -4.48
C GLN A 403 -19.87 -0.29 -3.37
N LEU A 404 -20.35 0.90 -3.75
CA LEU A 404 -20.53 2.03 -2.84
C LEU A 404 -22.02 2.32 -2.61
N LEU A 405 -22.33 2.81 -1.41
CA LEU A 405 -23.61 3.44 -1.09
C LEU A 405 -23.36 4.83 -0.55
N VAL A 406 -24.22 5.78 -0.92
CA VAL A 406 -24.08 7.19 -0.55
C VAL A 406 -25.29 7.61 0.28
N ALA A 407 -25.05 8.29 1.40
CA ALA A 407 -26.10 8.79 2.29
C ALA A 407 -26.93 9.88 1.60
N GLU A 408 -28.26 9.80 1.72
CA GLU A 408 -29.19 10.75 1.12
C GLU A 408 -29.62 11.86 2.09
N ARG A 409 -29.79 11.55 3.40
CA ARG A 409 -30.06 12.52 4.49
C ARG A 409 -30.00 11.84 5.87
N ALA A 410 -29.68 12.62 6.91
CA ALA A 410 -30.02 12.30 8.30
C ALA A 410 -31.47 12.75 8.56
N VAL A 411 -32.31 11.89 9.13
CA VAL A 411 -33.60 12.30 9.70
C VAL A 411 -33.32 12.80 11.12
N GLU A 412 -33.33 14.12 11.32
CA GLU A 412 -33.40 14.69 12.66
C GLU A 412 -34.87 14.75 13.09
N ASP A 413 -35.30 13.77 13.89
CA ASP A 413 -36.55 13.92 14.64
C ASP A 413 -36.31 14.98 15.74
N ASN A 414 -36.73 16.21 15.44
CA ASN A 414 -36.52 17.39 16.29
C ASN A 414 -37.29 17.40 17.63
N ASP A 415 -37.89 16.28 18.07
CA ASP A 415 -38.80 16.26 19.23
C ASP A 415 -38.51 15.15 20.27
N ALA A 416 -37.35 14.50 20.26
CA ALA A 416 -37.00 13.51 21.30
C ALA A 416 -36.07 14.10 22.39
N PRO A 417 -36.44 14.02 23.68
CA PRO A 417 -35.57 14.47 24.76
C PRO A 417 -34.36 13.54 24.87
N VAL A 418 -33.17 14.14 24.93
CA VAL A 418 -31.85 13.48 25.04
C VAL A 418 -31.85 12.36 26.08
N PRO A 419 -31.52 11.11 25.71
CA PRO A 419 -31.06 10.10 26.65
C PRO A 419 -29.56 9.89 26.50
N PHE A 420 -28.90 9.82 27.66
CA PHE A 420 -27.55 9.31 27.85
C PHE A 420 -27.48 7.81 27.49
N ASP A 421 -27.17 7.46 26.23
CA ASP A 421 -26.52 6.20 25.86
C ASP A 421 -26.15 6.24 24.35
N ASP A 422 -24.87 5.98 24.02
CA ASP A 422 -24.24 6.04 22.69
C ASP A 422 -24.71 4.92 21.72
N CYS A 423 -25.98 4.52 21.77
CA CYS A 423 -26.48 3.34 21.09
C CYS A 423 -27.92 3.50 20.56
N HIS A 424 -28.25 4.60 19.87
CA HIS A 424 -29.39 4.61 18.94
C HIS A 424 -29.09 5.39 17.64
N PRO A 425 -29.47 4.84 16.48
CA PRO A 425 -28.93 5.24 15.19
C PRO A 425 -29.69 6.45 14.63
N HIS A 426 -28.96 7.47 14.19
CA HIS A 426 -29.46 8.29 13.09
C HIS A 426 -29.75 7.34 11.92
N ILE A 427 -31.01 7.18 11.53
CA ILE A 427 -31.38 6.33 10.39
C ILE A 427 -31.00 7.09 9.12
N TYR A 428 -29.79 6.86 8.63
CA TYR A 428 -29.38 7.34 7.32
C TYR A 428 -29.98 6.43 6.25
N GLN A 429 -30.72 7.02 5.31
CA GLN A 429 -31.10 6.31 4.09
C GLN A 429 -29.93 6.35 3.12
N PHE A 430 -29.46 5.17 2.68
CA PHE A 430 -28.33 5.04 1.77
C PHE A 430 -28.81 4.56 0.40
N LYS A 431 -28.35 5.24 -0.64
CA LYS A 431 -28.73 4.94 -2.02
C LYS A 431 -27.53 4.73 -2.90
N HIS A 432 -27.80 4.14 -4.07
CA HIS A 432 -26.80 4.02 -5.10
C HIS A 432 -26.26 5.42 -5.47
N PRO A 433 -24.93 5.60 -5.67
CA PRO A 433 -24.31 6.90 -5.96
C PRO A 433 -25.05 7.69 -7.05
N LYS A 434 -25.39 7.03 -8.17
CA LYS A 434 -26.17 7.62 -9.28
C LYS A 434 -27.45 8.35 -8.84
N ILE A 435 -28.24 7.76 -7.93
CA ILE A 435 -29.51 8.33 -7.48
C ILE A 435 -29.25 9.61 -6.66
N VAL A 436 -28.23 9.57 -5.79
CA VAL A 436 -27.87 10.73 -4.96
C VAL A 436 -27.27 11.83 -5.81
N ILE A 437 -26.42 11.49 -6.77
CA ILE A 437 -25.79 12.43 -7.70
C ILE A 437 -26.84 13.14 -8.56
N ASP A 438 -27.83 12.42 -9.08
CA ASP A 438 -28.92 13.04 -9.86
C ASP A 438 -29.76 14.02 -9.01
N LYS A 439 -29.95 13.73 -7.71
CA LYS A 439 -30.58 14.66 -6.77
C LYS A 439 -29.67 15.83 -6.40
N MET A 440 -28.36 15.62 -6.36
CA MET A 440 -27.40 16.69 -6.15
C MET A 440 -27.31 17.63 -7.34
N LYS A 441 -27.39 17.16 -8.59
CA LYS A 441 -27.46 18.04 -9.78
C LYS A 441 -28.56 19.10 -9.63
N THR A 442 -29.73 18.70 -9.12
CA THR A 442 -30.81 19.65 -8.80
C THR A 442 -30.47 20.61 -7.64
N LYS A 443 -29.78 20.15 -6.60
CA LYS A 443 -29.39 21.00 -5.46
C LYS A 443 -28.23 21.95 -5.77
N PHE A 444 -27.26 21.51 -6.57
CA PHE A 444 -26.16 22.32 -7.11
C PHE A 444 -26.72 23.45 -7.97
N ARG A 445 -27.74 23.17 -8.79
CA ARG A 445 -28.48 24.20 -9.56
C ARG A 445 -29.22 25.22 -8.70
N GLU A 446 -29.69 24.80 -7.53
CA GLU A 446 -30.50 25.63 -6.64
C GLU A 446 -29.67 26.40 -5.59
N LYS A 447 -28.33 26.25 -5.57
CA LYS A 447 -27.41 26.84 -4.56
C LYS A 447 -27.89 26.62 -3.11
N LEU A 448 -28.59 25.51 -2.84
CA LEU A 448 -29.12 25.20 -1.52
C LEU A 448 -27.99 24.68 -0.62
N HIS A 449 -27.58 25.49 0.36
CA HIS A 449 -26.72 25.05 1.45
C HIS A 449 -27.35 23.85 2.15
N LEU A 450 -26.74 22.68 2.00
CA LEU A 450 -27.02 21.54 2.87
C LEU A 450 -26.34 21.82 4.21
N ASP A 451 -27.10 21.62 5.28
CA ASP A 451 -26.79 22.01 6.65
C ASP A 451 -25.34 21.69 7.08
N SER A 452 -24.53 22.74 7.27
CA SER A 452 -23.20 22.66 7.83
C SER A 452 -23.29 22.62 9.36
N SER A 453 -23.33 21.44 9.96
CA SER A 453 -23.32 21.29 11.42
C SER A 453 -22.05 20.60 11.93
N LYS A 454 -20.91 21.29 11.83
CA LYS A 454 -19.84 21.45 12.86
C LYS A 454 -18.46 21.78 12.25
N ALA A 455 -17.82 22.80 12.83
CA ALA A 455 -16.40 23.17 12.82
C ALA A 455 -15.69 23.30 11.45
N LEU A 456 -15.74 24.52 10.91
CA LEU A 456 -15.02 25.05 9.74
C LEU A 456 -13.47 25.04 9.84
N GLU A 457 -12.86 24.45 10.87
CA GLU A 457 -11.43 24.68 11.20
C GLU A 457 -10.46 23.58 10.70
N ALA A 458 -10.90 22.58 9.92
CA ALA A 458 -10.06 21.45 9.51
C ALA A 458 -9.95 21.19 7.99
N ASP A 459 -10.67 21.92 7.14
CA ASP A 459 -11.01 21.37 5.82
C ASP A 459 -9.93 21.53 4.74
N ASP A 460 -9.04 22.53 4.85
CA ASP A 460 -7.90 22.70 3.91
C ASP A 460 -6.66 21.87 4.29
N TYR A 461 -6.75 21.08 5.36
CA TYR A 461 -5.62 20.35 5.92
C TYR A 461 -4.84 19.53 4.87
N TRP A 462 -5.53 18.80 4.00
CA TRP A 462 -4.86 17.98 2.98
C TRP A 462 -4.23 18.81 1.86
N ILE A 463 -4.84 19.95 1.50
CA ILE A 463 -4.29 20.89 0.51
C ILE A 463 -3.01 21.53 1.06
N GLU A 464 -3.07 22.03 2.29
CA GLU A 464 -1.91 22.59 2.99
C GLU A 464 -0.80 21.56 3.21
N TYR A 465 -1.17 20.34 3.61
CA TYR A 465 -0.21 19.25 3.77
C TYR A 465 0.48 18.90 2.45
N TRP A 466 -0.27 18.85 1.34
CA TRP A 466 0.31 18.67 0.02
C TRP A 466 1.29 19.78 -0.34
N LYS A 467 0.93 21.05 -0.14
CA LYS A 467 1.81 22.19 -0.42
C LYS A 467 3.08 22.12 0.42
N TYR A 468 2.95 21.83 1.71
CA TYR A 468 4.08 21.66 2.61
C TYR A 468 5.04 20.57 2.11
N CYS A 469 4.52 19.37 1.80
CA CYS A 469 5.33 18.27 1.27
C CYS A 469 5.96 18.60 -0.08
N TYR A 470 5.24 19.28 -0.97
CA TYR A 470 5.76 19.71 -2.27
C TYR A 470 6.94 20.66 -2.08
N GLN A 471 6.80 21.66 -1.21
CA GLN A 471 7.84 22.65 -0.95
C GLN A 471 9.08 22.05 -0.28
N ASP A 472 8.90 21.10 0.63
CA ASP A 472 10.01 20.43 1.32
C ASP A 472 10.78 19.48 0.39
N ASN A 473 10.08 18.70 -0.43
CA ASN A 473 10.68 17.63 -1.22
C ASN A 473 11.13 18.06 -2.63
N ILE A 474 10.34 18.91 -3.30
CA ILE A 474 10.56 19.34 -4.68
C ILE A 474 11.13 20.77 -4.70
N GLY A 475 10.53 21.67 -3.92
CA GLY A 475 10.89 23.09 -3.86
C GLY A 475 9.75 23.99 -4.28
N ASN A 476 10.07 25.12 -4.92
CA ASN A 476 9.05 26.12 -5.24
C ASN A 476 7.99 25.57 -6.22
N LEU A 477 6.74 25.94 -5.97
CA LEU A 477 5.61 25.64 -6.86
C LEU A 477 5.82 26.37 -8.20
N PRO A 478 5.70 25.67 -9.34
CA PRO A 478 5.58 26.29 -10.66
C PRO A 478 4.38 27.25 -10.68
N ASP A 479 4.47 28.34 -11.45
CA ASP A 479 3.42 29.37 -11.53
C ASP A 479 2.01 28.79 -11.77
N THR A 480 1.90 27.77 -12.64
CA THR A 480 0.64 27.08 -12.90
C THR A 480 0.07 26.38 -11.65
N LEU A 481 0.90 25.70 -10.87
CA LEU A 481 0.46 25.03 -9.64
C LEU A 481 0.21 26.03 -8.51
N SER A 482 0.95 27.14 -8.48
CA SER A 482 0.69 28.25 -7.57
C SER A 482 -0.70 28.85 -7.84
N TYR A 483 -1.03 29.11 -9.10
CA TYR A 483 -2.35 29.61 -9.49
C TYR A 483 -3.47 28.62 -9.14
N VAL A 484 -3.27 27.33 -9.37
CA VAL A 484 -4.22 26.29 -8.95
C VAL A 484 -4.39 26.28 -7.44
N TYR A 485 -3.31 26.38 -6.66
CA TYR A 485 -3.42 26.41 -5.20
C TYR A 485 -4.15 27.67 -4.71
N GLU A 486 -3.79 28.85 -5.21
CA GLU A 486 -4.41 30.14 -4.85
C GLU A 486 -5.91 30.12 -5.15
N ALA A 487 -6.34 29.54 -6.26
CA ALA A 487 -7.76 29.44 -6.61
C ALA A 487 -8.62 28.66 -5.59
N PHE A 488 -8.02 27.78 -4.79
CA PHE A 488 -8.74 26.94 -3.81
C PHE A 488 -8.54 27.35 -2.35
N VAL A 489 -7.53 28.19 -2.06
CA VAL A 489 -7.17 28.60 -0.69
C VAL A 489 -7.39 30.10 -0.46
N ASP A 490 -7.31 30.94 -1.49
CA ASP A 490 -7.65 32.35 -1.39
C ASP A 490 -9.17 32.53 -1.60
N ASP A 491 -9.85 33.15 -0.64
CA ASP A 491 -11.24 33.57 -0.80
C ASP A 491 -11.37 34.41 -2.09
N PRO A 492 -12.28 34.07 -3.02
CA PRO A 492 -12.55 34.94 -4.16
C PRO A 492 -13.10 36.26 -3.62
N VAL A 493 -12.28 37.31 -3.74
CA VAL A 493 -12.62 38.69 -3.37
C VAL A 493 -13.88 39.18 -4.09
#